data_AF-A0A392UK97-F1
#
_entry.id   AF-A0A392UK97-F1
#
_cell.length_a   1.000
_cell.length_b   1.000
_cell.length_c   1.000
_cell.angle_alpha   90.00
_cell.angle_beta   90.00
_cell.angle_gamma   90.00
#
_symmetry.space_group_name_H-M   'P 1'
#
loop_
_entity.id
_entity.type
_entity.pdbx_description
1 polymer ?
#
loop_
_entity_poly.entity_id
_entity_poly.type
_entity_poly.pdbx_seq_one_letter_code
_entity_poly.pdbx_strand_id
1 'polypeptide(L)' 'MENLEALDLSRNQLSCAIPTSIANIYGLMILDLSYNTLSGEIPSGPQLQSTYGVSYQ' A
#
# COMPACT_ATOMS: atom_id res chain seq x y z
N MET A 1 -0.83 20.84 0.71
CA MET A 1 -1.21 19.41 0.73
C MET A 1 -0.05 18.70 1.38
N GLU A 2 -0.30 18.04 2.50
CA GLU A 2 0.73 17.31 3.23
C GLU A 2 1.12 16.08 2.41
N ASN A 3 2.42 15.89 2.18
CA ASN A 3 2.93 14.72 1.48
C ASN A 3 2.88 13.54 2.46
N LEU A 4 2.03 12.55 2.18
CA LEU A 4 2.00 11.33 2.97
C LEU A 4 3.19 10.45 2.55
N GLU A 5 4.19 10.35 3.43
CA GLU A 5 5.42 9.59 3.17
C GLU A 5 5.33 8.13 3.63
N ALA A 6 4.54 7.85 4.67
CA ALA A 6 4.38 6.52 5.22
C ALA A 6 2.93 6.24 5.58
N LEU A 7 2.44 5.07 5.18
CA LEU A 7 1.12 4.55 5.54
C LEU A 7 1.29 3.13 6.10
N ASP A 8 1.02 2.98 7.38
CA ASP A 8 1.00 1.68 8.07
C ASP A 8 -0.46 1.32 8.37
N LEU A 9 -0.95 0.27 7.72
CA LEU A 9 -2.24 -0.36 7.95
C LEU A 9 -2.05 -1.83 8.38
N SER A 10 -0.87 -2.17 8.89
CA SER A 10 -0.57 -3.52 9.32
C SER A 10 -1.50 -3.98 10.45
N ARG A 11 -1.69 -5.29 10.57
CA ARG A 11 -2.45 -5.94 11.67
C ARG A 11 -3.90 -5.50 11.76
N ASN A 12 -4.54 -5.34 10.61
CA ASN A 12 -5.97 -5.09 10.51
C ASN A 12 -6.70 -6.32 9.93
N GLN A 13 -8.01 -6.20 9.77
CA GLN A 13 -8.87 -7.26 9.19
C GLN A 13 -9.33 -6.87 7.78
N LEU A 14 -8.50 -6.14 7.03
CA LEU A 14 -8.83 -5.73 5.67
C LEU A 14 -8.84 -6.97 4.77
N SER A 15 -9.97 -7.26 4.13
CA SER A 15 -10.18 -8.48 3.34
C SER A 15 -10.37 -8.25 1.83
N CYS A 16 -10.31 -6.99 1.39
CA CYS A 16 -10.61 -6.58 0.02
C CYS A 16 -9.33 -6.42 -0.82
N ALA A 17 -9.49 -6.14 -2.11
CA ALA A 17 -8.39 -5.74 -2.97
C ALA A 17 -7.86 -4.35 -2.64
N ILE A 18 -6.56 -4.16 -2.84
CA ILE A 18 -5.93 -2.85 -2.68
C ILE A 18 -6.43 -1.94 -3.82
N PRO A 19 -7.03 -0.78 -3.52
CA PRO A 19 -7.53 0.11 -4.55
C PRO A 19 -6.37 0.73 -5.34
N THR A 20 -6.53 0.85 -6.67
CA THR A 20 -5.54 1.45 -7.57
C THR A 20 -5.22 2.92 -7.23
N SER A 21 -6.13 3.61 -6.54
CA SER A 21 -5.90 4.96 -6.05
C SER A 21 -4.71 5.07 -5.09
N ILE A 22 -4.34 4.00 -4.38
CA ILE A 22 -3.18 4.01 -3.48
C ILE A 22 -1.86 4.24 -4.25
N ALA A 23 -1.82 3.86 -5.52
CA ALA A 23 -0.69 4.07 -6.40
C ALA A 23 -0.51 5.54 -6.84
N ASN A 24 -1.52 6.39 -6.61
CA ASN A 24 -1.52 7.81 -6.95
C ASN A 24 -1.15 8.71 -5.76
N ILE A 25 -0.84 8.14 -4.60
CA ILE A 25 -0.40 8.92 -3.44
C ILE A 25 1.05 9.35 -3.68
N TYR A 26 1.21 10.57 -4.20
CA TYR A 26 2.51 11.17 -4.46
C TYR A 26 3.31 11.33 -3.16
N GLY A 27 4.56 10.89 -3.19
CA GLY A 27 5.46 10.97 -2.04
C GLY A 27 5.39 9.78 -1.09
N LEU A 28 4.48 8.82 -1.30
CA LEU A 28 4.41 7.63 -0.46
C LEU A 28 5.66 6.76 -0.65
N MET A 29 6.47 6.63 0.40
CA MET A 29 7.71 5.85 0.42
C MET A 29 7.52 4.49 1.10
N ILE A 30 6.66 4.44 2.11
CA ILE A 30 6.40 3.24 2.89
C ILE A 30 4.90 2.94 2.87
N LEU A 31 4.56 1.71 2.49
CA LEU A 31 3.21 1.16 2.58
C LEU A 31 3.28 -0.21 3.24
N ASP A 32 2.90 -0.29 4.51
CA ASP A 32 2.82 -1.54 5.25
C ASP A 32 1.36 -2.02 5.31
N LEU A 33 1.10 -3.17 4.70
CA LEU A 33 -0.20 -3.83 4.67
C LEU A 33 -0.16 -5.22 5.33
N SER A 34 0.93 -5.54 6.02
CA SER A 34 1.18 -6.84 6.64
C SER A 34 0.08 -7.24 7.62
N TYR A 35 -0.11 -8.53 7.86
CA TYR A 35 -1.10 -9.07 8.79
C TYR A 35 -2.53 -8.60 8.51
N ASN A 36 -2.91 -8.57 7.23
CA ASN A 36 -4.29 -8.41 6.76
C ASN A 36 -4.74 -9.65 5.98
N THR A 37 -6.00 -9.67 5.55
CA THR A 37 -6.58 -10.74 4.71
C THR A 37 -6.85 -10.26 3.28
N LEU A 38 -6.02 -9.33 2.79
CA LEU A 38 -6.14 -8.74 1.46
C LEU A 38 -6.09 -9.82 0.36
N SER A 39 -6.81 -9.56 -0.72
CA SER A 39 -6.90 -10.47 -1.87
C SER A 39 -6.71 -9.71 -3.19
N GLY A 40 -6.51 -10.41 -4.30
CA GLY A 40 -6.28 -9.79 -5.61
C GLY A 40 -4.83 -9.33 -5.81
N GLU A 41 -4.61 -8.57 -6.88
CA GLU A 41 -3.28 -8.13 -7.30
C GLU A 41 -2.85 -6.85 -6.57
N ILE A 42 -1.54 -6.70 -6.33
CA ILE A 42 -0.98 -5.39 -5.95
C ILE A 42 -1.16 -4.46 -7.14
N PRO A 43 -1.83 -3.31 -6.97
CA PRO A 43 -1.97 -2.36 -8.06
C PRO A 43 -0.60 -1.90 -8.54
N SER A 44 -0.40 -1.88 -9.86
CA SER A 44 0.79 -1.32 -10.47
C SER A 44 0.66 0.19 -10.56
N GLY A 45 1.75 0.88 -10.25
CA GLY A 45 1.87 2.31 -10.46
C GLY A 45 3.26 2.81 -10.14
N PRO A 46 3.60 4.04 -10.59
CA PRO A 46 4.96 4.56 -10.55
C PRO A 46 5.54 4.59 -9.14
N GLN A 47 4.68 4.84 -8.14
CA GLN A 47 5.09 4.90 -6.75
C GLN A 47 5.26 3.51 -6.13
N LEU A 48 4.35 2.56 -6.39
CA LEU A 48 4.37 1.22 -5.74
C LEU A 48 5.48 0.29 -6.28
N GLN A 49 5.93 0.51 -7.51
CA GLN A 49 7.14 -0.16 -8.02
C GLN A 49 8.42 0.37 -7.37
N SER A 50 8.37 1.59 -6.83
CA SER A 50 9.50 2.29 -6.22
C SER A 50 9.52 2.18 -4.69
N THR A 51 8.39 1.82 -4.06
CA THR A 51 8.29 1.60 -2.62
C THR A 51 9.00 0.30 -2.24
N TYR A 52 10.16 0.42 -1.62
CA TYR A 52 10.90 -0.69 -1.02
C TYR A 52 10.12 -1.24 0.19
N GLY A 53 9.20 -2.18 -0.04
CA GLY A 53 8.59 -2.89 1.10
C GLY A 53 7.11 -3.21 1.00
N VAL A 54 6.46 -3.12 -0.17
CA VAL A 54 5.11 -3.67 -0.30
C VAL A 54 5.21 -5.19 -0.10
N SER A 55 4.75 -5.67 1.05
CA SER A 55 4.82 -7.07 1.44
C SER A 55 3.46 -7.55 1.94
N TYR A 56 2.98 -8.66 1.36
CA TYR A 56 1.93 -9.46 1.98
C TYR A 56 2.61 -10.46 2.91
N GLN A 57 2.76 -10.16 4.19
CA GLN A 57 3.07 -11.17 5.21
C GLN A 57 2.13 -10.97 6.39
#